data_AF-M5BXE6-F1
#
_entry.id   AF-M5BXE6-F1
#
_cell.length_a   1.000
_cell.length_b   1.000
_cell.length_c   1.000
_cell.angle_alpha   90.00
_cell.angle_beta   90.00
_cell.angle_gamma   90.00
#
_symmetry.space_group_name_H-M   'P 1'
#
loop_
_entity.id
_entity.type
_entity.pdbx_description
1 polymer ?
#
loop_
_entity_poly.entity_id
_entity_poly.type
_entity_poly.pdbx_seq_one_letter_code
_entity_poly.pdbx_strand_id
1 'polypeptide(L)'
;MVPSTGSLILGAAALAAVANADPWSLPKGYHRFAPRTEGFNWGNCPKLSDTTRECSQFEVPLDWANHSAGKASLAVIRYKATKQPKLGTLFVNPGGPGGSGVDLIVSAAAEMISSMSGGQYDIVSWDPRGVGRSLPRAECFKSGTEENAFWEGTIPRAGLEARGNFTEQRDVDAFYEQVDEVDVLLEELGKKCIAYSPDTFQYIGTAAVVRDMVAMHDILEGSNKPIDFWGMSYGTMVGIYFCSQIGSDA
;
A
#
# COMPACT_ATOMS: atom_id res chain seq x y z
N MET A 1 62.58 -32.75 36.50
CA MET A 1 62.76 -31.40 35.92
C MET A 1 61.42 -31.01 35.30
N VAL A 2 60.76 -29.99 35.86
CA VAL A 2 59.51 -29.43 35.34
C VAL A 2 59.87 -28.43 34.23
N PRO A 3 59.16 -28.44 33.10
CA PRO A 3 58.51 -27.22 32.63
C PRO A 3 57.08 -27.53 32.14
N SER A 4 56.07 -26.87 32.69
CA SER A 4 55.53 -25.57 32.22
C SER A 4 54.31 -25.79 31.34
N THR A 5 53.15 -25.77 31.99
CA THR A 5 51.81 -25.64 31.41
C THR A 5 51.70 -24.35 30.60
N GLY A 6 51.42 -24.47 29.29
CA GLY A 6 50.98 -23.38 28.43
C GLY A 6 49.56 -23.65 27.93
N SER A 7 48.55 -23.26 28.71
CA SER A 7 47.16 -23.26 28.25
C SER A 7 46.94 -22.09 27.30
N LEU A 8 46.81 -22.39 26.00
CA LEU A 8 46.27 -21.46 25.01
C LEU A 8 44.76 -21.35 25.22
N ILE A 9 44.33 -20.30 25.91
CA ILE A 9 42.93 -19.85 25.90
C ILE A 9 42.73 -19.10 24.58
N LEU A 10 42.25 -19.78 23.55
CA LEU A 10 41.63 -19.12 22.40
C LEU A 10 40.24 -18.65 22.84
N GLY A 11 40.14 -17.37 23.20
CA GLY A 11 38.86 -16.70 23.42
C GLY A 11 38.07 -16.64 22.11
N ALA A 12 36.99 -17.42 22.02
CA ALA A 12 35.96 -17.21 21.02
C ALA A 12 35.16 -15.96 21.42
N ALA A 13 35.55 -14.80 20.90
CA ALA A 13 34.70 -13.62 20.95
C ALA A 13 33.56 -13.84 19.95
N ALA A 14 32.42 -14.32 20.43
CA ALA A 14 31.18 -14.33 19.67
C ALA A 14 30.75 -12.88 19.42
N LEU A 15 30.95 -12.38 18.21
CA LEU A 15 30.31 -11.18 17.70
C LEU A 15 28.82 -11.49 17.45
N ALA A 16 28.05 -11.57 18.53
CA ALA A 16 26.60 -11.42 18.45
C ALA A 16 26.32 -9.93 18.34
N ALA A 17 26.39 -9.40 17.11
CA ALA A 17 25.74 -8.12 16.81
C ALA A 17 24.22 -8.37 16.85
N VAL A 18 23.66 -8.33 18.05
CA VAL A 18 22.20 -8.20 18.21
C VAL A 18 21.90 -6.78 17.78
N ALA A 19 21.47 -6.61 16.53
CA ALA A 19 20.84 -5.39 16.11
C ALA A 19 19.55 -5.24 16.94
N ASN A 20 19.66 -4.60 18.10
CA ASN A 20 18.50 -4.03 18.76
C ASN A 20 18.05 -2.91 17.83
N ALA A 21 17.15 -3.24 16.90
CA ALA A 21 16.29 -2.24 16.33
C ALA A 21 15.49 -1.69 17.50
N ASP A 22 15.93 -0.56 18.07
CA ASP A 22 15.12 0.19 19.02
C ASP A 22 13.78 0.40 18.32
N PRO A 23 12.68 -0.20 18.81
CA PRO A 23 11.39 -0.01 18.20
C PRO A 23 11.11 1.47 18.30
N TRP A 24 11.14 2.15 17.15
CA TRP A 24 10.90 3.58 17.07
C TRP A 24 9.58 3.87 17.78
N SER A 25 9.65 4.37 19.00
CA SER A 25 8.47 4.55 19.85
C SER A 25 7.74 5.78 19.34
N LEU A 26 6.79 5.56 18.43
CA LEU A 26 5.94 6.62 17.93
C LEU A 26 5.14 7.24 19.09
N PRO A 27 4.97 8.57 19.13
CA PRO A 27 4.13 9.21 20.13
C PRO A 27 2.72 8.60 20.18
N LYS A 28 2.10 8.56 21.37
CA LYS A 28 0.69 8.14 21.49
C LYS A 28 -0.18 8.99 20.57
N GLY A 29 -0.99 8.33 19.74
CA GLY A 29 -1.85 9.00 18.77
C GLY A 29 -1.13 9.51 17.53
N TYR A 30 0.11 9.09 17.26
CA TYR A 30 0.83 9.45 16.02
C TYR A 30 0.05 9.13 14.73
N HIS A 31 -0.80 8.10 14.75
CA HIS A 31 -1.72 7.78 13.66
C HIS A 31 -2.90 8.77 13.50
N ARG A 32 -3.11 9.67 14.47
CA ARG A 32 -4.25 10.61 14.56
C ARG A 32 -3.87 12.07 14.30
N PHE A 33 -2.59 12.36 14.06
CA PHE A 33 -2.11 13.74 13.95
C PHE A 33 -1.37 13.98 12.65
N ALA A 34 -2.13 14.29 11.60
CA ALA A 34 -1.70 15.23 10.58
C ALA A 34 -2.33 16.61 10.88
N PRO A 35 -1.76 17.73 10.38
CA PRO A 35 -2.51 18.98 10.32
C PRO A 35 -3.84 18.70 9.62
N ARG A 36 -4.95 19.07 10.25
CA ARG A 36 -6.29 18.81 9.72
C ARG A 36 -6.32 19.25 8.26
N THR A 37 -6.47 18.26 7.40
CA THR A 37 -6.93 18.40 6.03
C THR A 37 -8.19 19.28 6.07
N GLU A 38 -8.52 20.02 5.01
CA GLU A 38 -9.74 20.85 4.99
C GLU A 38 -11.04 20.01 5.05
N GLY A 39 -10.93 18.70 5.33
CA GLY A 39 -12.00 17.73 5.31
C GLY A 39 -12.23 17.21 3.91
N PHE A 40 -13.46 16.76 3.66
CA PHE A 40 -13.90 16.37 2.33
C PHE A 40 -14.76 17.47 1.71
N ASN A 41 -14.35 17.95 0.54
CA ASN A 41 -15.21 18.74 -0.33
C ASN A 41 -15.85 17.80 -1.35
N TRP A 42 -16.96 17.17 -0.98
CA TRP A 42 -17.66 16.22 -1.84
C TRP A 42 -18.35 16.94 -3.00
N GLY A 43 -18.13 16.45 -4.21
CA GLY A 43 -18.80 16.96 -5.40
C GLY A 43 -19.06 15.87 -6.43
N ASN A 44 -19.60 16.27 -7.57
CA ASN A 44 -19.83 15.35 -8.67
C ASN A 44 -18.51 14.73 -9.15
N CYS A 45 -18.53 13.41 -9.36
CA CYS A 45 -17.39 12.73 -9.93
C CYS A 45 -17.21 13.13 -11.42
N PRO A 46 -15.98 13.48 -11.84
CA PRO A 46 -15.72 13.79 -13.24
C PRO A 46 -16.16 12.63 -14.15
N LYS A 47 -16.88 12.95 -15.23
CA LYS A 47 -17.37 11.98 -16.24
C LYS A 47 -18.42 10.97 -15.73
N LEU A 48 -18.95 11.15 -14.52
CA LEU A 48 -20.16 10.48 -14.06
C LEU A 48 -21.31 11.49 -14.02
N SER A 49 -22.45 11.12 -14.60
CA SER A 49 -23.70 11.89 -14.49
C SER A 49 -24.58 11.44 -13.32
N ASP A 50 -24.07 10.53 -12.50
CA ASP A 50 -24.75 9.89 -11.39
C ASP A 50 -24.56 10.68 -10.09
N THR A 51 -25.65 10.95 -9.37
CA THR A 51 -25.64 11.66 -8.08
C THR A 51 -25.53 10.73 -6.87
N THR A 52 -25.59 9.41 -7.06
CA THR A 52 -25.37 8.42 -6.00
C THR A 52 -23.89 8.27 -5.64
N ARG A 53 -23.01 8.78 -6.50
CA ARG A 53 -21.55 8.81 -6.31
C ARG A 53 -21.04 10.24 -6.15
N GLU A 54 -20.15 10.43 -5.20
CA GLU A 54 -19.48 11.69 -4.94
C GLU A 54 -17.97 11.48 -4.87
N CYS A 55 -17.21 12.42 -5.40
CA CYS A 55 -15.76 12.39 -5.42
C CYS A 55 -15.20 13.58 -4.64
N SER A 56 -14.00 13.39 -4.09
CA SER A 56 -13.25 14.44 -3.41
C SER A 56 -11.75 14.18 -3.52
N GLN A 57 -10.97 15.19 -3.16
CA GLN A 57 -9.54 15.06 -2.89
C GLN A 57 -9.33 15.17 -1.37
N PHE A 58 -8.51 14.31 -0.82
CA PHE A 58 -8.19 14.28 0.60
C PHE A 58 -6.68 14.40 0.80
N GLU A 59 -6.24 15.51 1.38
CA GLU A 59 -4.83 15.82 1.58
C GLU A 59 -4.28 15.13 2.84
N VAL A 60 -3.17 14.42 2.76
CA VAL A 60 -2.48 13.81 3.93
C VAL A 60 -1.00 14.23 3.90
N PRO A 61 -0.26 14.21 5.02
CA PRO A 61 1.16 14.52 5.01
C PRO A 61 1.91 13.44 4.23
N LEU A 62 2.83 13.81 3.35
CA LEU A 62 3.60 12.84 2.55
C LEU A 62 4.42 11.90 3.45
N ASP A 63 4.91 12.39 4.59
CA ASP A 63 5.47 11.55 5.65
C ASP A 63 4.71 11.80 6.95
N TRP A 64 4.08 10.77 7.49
CA TRP A 64 3.42 10.83 8.79
C TRP A 64 4.44 11.08 9.92
N ALA A 65 5.72 10.79 9.73
CA ALA A 65 6.81 11.04 10.69
C ALA A 65 7.36 12.46 10.59
N ASN A 66 7.18 13.09 9.43
CA ASN A 66 7.73 14.38 9.12
C ASN A 66 6.76 15.20 8.25
N HIS A 67 5.92 16.01 8.89
CA HIS A 67 4.94 16.83 8.18
C HIS A 67 5.54 17.91 7.27
N SER A 68 6.86 18.19 7.37
CA SER A 68 7.52 19.10 6.44
C SER A 68 7.88 18.45 5.11
N ALA A 69 7.73 17.12 4.96
CA ALA A 69 8.02 16.38 3.73
C ALA A 69 7.04 16.69 2.58
N GLY A 70 5.97 17.45 2.85
CA GLY A 70 4.96 17.83 1.87
C GLY A 70 3.64 17.08 2.11
N LYS A 71 2.81 17.02 1.07
CA LYS A 71 1.48 16.42 1.12
C LYS A 71 1.28 15.43 -0.02
N ALA A 72 0.47 14.41 0.22
CA ALA A 72 -0.14 13.59 -0.81
C ALA A 72 -1.62 13.96 -0.94
N SER A 73 -2.12 14.02 -2.17
CA SER A 73 -3.52 14.28 -2.49
C SER A 73 -4.16 12.96 -2.88
N LEU A 74 -5.07 12.45 -2.06
CA LEU A 74 -5.74 11.17 -2.29
C LEU A 74 -7.05 11.39 -3.02
N ALA A 75 -7.23 10.72 -4.16
CA ALA A 75 -8.50 10.69 -4.85
C ALA A 75 -9.45 9.73 -4.11
N VAL A 76 -10.56 10.26 -3.62
CA VAL A 76 -11.54 9.51 -2.83
C VAL A 76 -12.89 9.55 -3.53
N ILE A 77 -13.60 8.42 -3.51
CA ILE A 77 -14.95 8.29 -4.01
C ILE A 77 -15.85 7.66 -2.95
N ARG A 78 -17.11 8.10 -2.93
CA ARG A 78 -18.15 7.60 -2.06
C ARG A 78 -19.37 7.22 -2.89
N TYR A 79 -19.85 5.99 -2.73
CA TYR A 79 -21.19 5.58 -3.12
C TYR A 79 -22.11 5.69 -1.91
N LYS A 80 -23.15 6.52 -2.00
CA LYS A 80 -24.01 6.84 -0.85
C LYS A 80 -24.86 5.65 -0.42
N ALA A 81 -25.12 5.56 0.89
CA ALA A 81 -26.09 4.61 1.42
C ALA A 81 -27.44 4.73 0.71
N THR A 82 -27.99 3.59 0.29
CA THR A 82 -29.26 3.51 -0.44
C THR A 82 -30.47 3.33 0.48
N LYS A 83 -30.23 3.04 1.77
CA LYS A 83 -31.26 2.86 2.79
C LYS A 83 -30.96 3.64 4.06
N GLN A 84 -32.02 3.93 4.80
CA GLN A 84 -31.98 4.55 6.12
C GLN A 84 -32.41 3.54 7.21
N PRO A 85 -31.92 3.67 8.45
CA PRO A 85 -30.91 4.65 8.89
C PRO A 85 -29.51 4.32 8.34
N LYS A 86 -28.71 5.34 8.00
CA LYS A 86 -27.28 5.16 7.70
C LYS A 86 -26.56 4.62 8.95
N LEU A 87 -25.81 3.53 8.81
CA LEU A 87 -25.04 2.90 9.89
C LEU A 87 -23.63 3.48 10.02
N GLY A 88 -23.01 3.89 8.91
CA GLY A 88 -21.67 4.47 8.91
C GLY A 88 -21.05 4.45 7.51
N THR A 89 -19.72 4.38 7.47
CA THR A 89 -18.93 4.26 6.25
C THR A 89 -18.21 2.92 6.22
N LEU A 90 -18.39 2.15 5.15
CA LEU A 90 -17.61 0.95 4.87
C LEU A 90 -16.47 1.33 3.92
N PHE A 91 -15.24 1.28 4.42
CA PHE A 91 -14.05 1.46 3.60
C PHE A 91 -13.76 0.21 2.79
N VAL A 92 -13.44 0.36 1.51
CA VAL A 92 -13.13 -0.76 0.61
C VAL A 92 -11.77 -0.57 -0.04
N ASN A 93 -11.02 -1.65 -0.21
CA ASN A 93 -9.80 -1.66 -1.00
C ASN A 93 -9.76 -2.86 -1.97
N PRO A 94 -9.59 -2.64 -3.30
CA PRO A 94 -9.62 -3.72 -4.31
C PRO A 94 -8.39 -4.63 -4.29
N GLY A 95 -7.28 -4.20 -3.69
CA GLY A 95 -6.00 -4.89 -3.76
C GLY A 95 -5.18 -4.53 -4.99
N GLY A 96 -4.59 -5.55 -5.63
CA GLY A 96 -3.47 -5.39 -6.56
C GLY A 96 -2.16 -5.87 -5.91
N PRO A 97 -1.32 -5.00 -5.31
CA PRO A 97 -1.44 -3.54 -5.14
C PRO A 97 -1.45 -2.76 -6.46
N GLY A 98 -1.80 -1.47 -6.41
CA GLY A 98 -1.92 -0.61 -7.60
C GLY A 98 -3.33 -0.57 -8.21
N GLY A 99 -4.29 -1.30 -7.66
CA GLY A 99 -5.70 -1.19 -8.06
C GLY A 99 -6.31 0.14 -7.63
N SER A 100 -7.01 0.81 -8.55
CA SER A 100 -7.75 2.04 -8.26
C SER A 100 -9.05 1.71 -7.51
N GLY A 101 -9.14 2.20 -6.27
CA GLY A 101 -10.38 2.16 -5.50
C GLY A 101 -11.46 3.06 -6.11
N VAL A 102 -11.04 4.15 -6.76
CA VAL A 102 -11.95 5.01 -7.51
C VAL A 102 -12.63 4.24 -8.64
N ASP A 103 -11.86 3.53 -9.46
CA ASP A 103 -12.40 2.74 -10.58
C ASP A 103 -13.29 1.59 -10.09
N LEU A 104 -12.96 0.97 -8.95
CA LEU A 104 -13.82 -0.04 -8.33
C LEU A 104 -15.22 0.52 -8.06
N ILE A 105 -15.32 1.70 -7.43
CA ILE A 105 -16.62 2.27 -7.05
C ILE A 105 -17.34 2.90 -8.25
N VAL A 106 -16.63 3.35 -9.27
CA VAL A 106 -17.23 3.74 -10.57
C VAL A 106 -17.93 2.55 -11.22
N SER A 107 -17.37 1.34 -11.07
CA SER A 107 -17.96 0.12 -11.63
C SER A 107 -19.23 -0.34 -10.89
N ALA A 108 -19.89 -1.36 -11.46
CA ALA A 108 -21.05 -2.03 -10.85
C ALA A 108 -20.73 -2.75 -9.52
N ALA A 109 -19.45 -2.81 -9.13
CA ALA A 109 -19.06 -3.35 -7.84
C ALA A 109 -19.73 -2.56 -6.71
N ALA A 110 -19.81 -1.22 -6.77
CA ALA A 110 -20.36 -0.42 -5.67
C ALA A 110 -21.79 -0.83 -5.28
N GLU A 111 -22.67 -1.04 -6.25
CA GLU A 111 -24.03 -1.52 -6.05
C GLU A 111 -24.05 -2.92 -5.41
N MET A 112 -23.15 -3.80 -5.85
CA MET A 112 -22.99 -5.14 -5.28
C MET A 112 -22.55 -5.07 -3.81
N ILE A 113 -21.52 -4.26 -3.50
CA ILE A 113 -21.04 -4.07 -2.11
C ILE A 113 -22.16 -3.45 -1.25
N SER A 114 -22.85 -2.44 -1.76
CA SER A 114 -23.97 -1.79 -1.06
C SER A 114 -25.06 -2.81 -0.75
N SER A 115 -25.46 -3.65 -1.72
CA SER A 115 -26.45 -4.71 -1.53
C SER A 115 -26.01 -5.74 -0.48
N MET A 116 -24.76 -6.22 -0.57
CA MET A 116 -24.20 -7.20 0.37
C MET A 116 -24.07 -6.67 1.80
N SER A 117 -23.84 -5.37 1.96
CA SER A 117 -23.78 -4.68 3.26
C SER A 117 -25.14 -4.15 3.74
N GLY A 118 -26.23 -4.53 3.06
CA GLY A 118 -27.61 -4.19 3.44
C GLY A 118 -28.10 -2.82 2.95
N GLY A 119 -27.24 -2.02 2.34
CA GLY A 119 -27.55 -0.72 1.72
C GLY A 119 -27.47 0.46 2.68
N GLN A 120 -27.04 0.26 3.92
CA GLN A 120 -27.05 1.28 4.97
C GLN A 120 -25.69 1.93 5.23
N TYR A 121 -24.66 1.56 4.49
CA TYR A 121 -23.33 2.18 4.58
C TYR A 121 -23.08 3.08 3.37
N ASP A 122 -22.41 4.21 3.62
CA ASP A 122 -21.67 4.87 2.56
C ASP A 122 -20.47 3.97 2.22
N ILE A 123 -20.35 3.54 0.96
CA ILE A 123 -19.19 2.76 0.51
C ILE A 123 -18.12 3.74 0.06
N VAL A 124 -17.01 3.79 0.79
CA VAL A 124 -15.90 4.71 0.50
C VAL A 124 -14.69 3.91 0.04
N SER A 125 -14.09 4.34 -1.06
CA SER A 125 -12.82 3.81 -1.53
C SER A 125 -11.95 4.97 -1.97
N TRP A 126 -10.65 4.75 -2.02
CA TRP A 126 -9.69 5.73 -2.49
C TRP A 126 -8.65 5.06 -3.37
N ASP A 127 -7.98 5.88 -4.17
CA ASP A 127 -6.74 5.48 -4.82
C ASP A 127 -5.61 5.64 -3.80
N PRO A 128 -4.90 4.57 -3.39
CA PRO A 128 -3.76 4.71 -2.49
C PRO A 128 -2.67 5.64 -3.06
N ARG A 129 -1.74 6.08 -2.21
CA ARG A 129 -0.60 6.90 -2.64
C ARG A 129 0.14 6.28 -3.82
N GLY A 130 0.46 7.08 -4.82
CA GLY A 130 1.12 6.61 -6.05
C GLY A 130 0.22 5.86 -7.02
N VAL A 131 -1.04 5.58 -6.66
CA VAL A 131 -1.99 4.81 -7.46
C VAL A 131 -3.04 5.72 -8.08
N GLY A 132 -3.50 5.36 -9.28
CA GLY A 132 -4.68 5.97 -9.90
C GLY A 132 -4.57 7.49 -9.92
N ARG A 133 -5.59 8.19 -9.45
CA ARG A 133 -5.68 9.65 -9.52
C ARG A 133 -4.98 10.37 -8.36
N SER A 134 -4.39 9.64 -7.42
CA SER A 134 -3.69 10.21 -6.27
C SER A 134 -2.31 10.74 -6.63
N LEU A 135 -1.88 11.78 -5.92
CA LEU A 135 -0.61 12.47 -6.12
C LEU A 135 0.25 12.44 -4.84
N PRO A 136 1.58 12.39 -4.95
CA PRO A 136 2.36 12.24 -6.19
C PRO A 136 2.21 10.84 -6.80
N ARG A 137 2.46 10.74 -8.11
CA ARG A 137 2.38 9.50 -8.89
C ARG A 137 3.63 8.63 -8.66
N ALA A 138 3.45 7.31 -8.64
CA ALA A 138 4.54 6.33 -8.58
C ALA A 138 4.70 5.68 -9.95
N GLU A 139 5.28 6.43 -10.88
CA GLU A 139 5.45 6.02 -12.28
C GLU A 139 6.92 5.70 -12.56
N CYS A 140 7.14 4.72 -13.45
CA CYS A 140 8.48 4.33 -13.91
C CYS A 140 8.70 4.63 -15.39
N PHE A 141 7.62 4.94 -16.11
CA PHE A 141 7.62 5.18 -17.55
C PHE A 141 6.78 6.41 -17.85
N LYS A 142 7.14 7.14 -18.91
CA LYS A 142 6.38 8.31 -19.35
C LYS A 142 5.05 7.94 -19.99
N SER A 143 4.96 6.73 -20.55
CA SER A 143 3.79 6.25 -21.28
C SER A 143 3.73 4.72 -21.30
N GLY A 144 2.53 4.19 -21.51
CA GLY A 144 2.35 2.74 -21.72
C GLY A 144 3.09 2.21 -22.95
N THR A 145 3.39 3.04 -23.95
CA THR A 145 4.22 2.64 -25.09
C THR A 145 5.67 2.39 -24.67
N GLU A 146 6.23 3.26 -23.82
CA GLU A 146 7.58 3.08 -23.29
C GLU A 146 7.65 1.87 -22.36
N GLU A 147 6.66 1.70 -21.49
CA GLU A 147 6.54 0.51 -20.64
C GLU A 147 6.46 -0.78 -21.48
N ASN A 148 5.61 -0.82 -22.50
CA ASN A 148 5.49 -1.99 -23.37
C ASN A 148 6.82 -2.31 -24.08
N ALA A 149 7.53 -1.28 -24.56
CA ALA A 149 8.83 -1.47 -25.21
C ALA A 149 9.90 -1.97 -24.24
N PHE A 150 9.86 -1.56 -22.96
CA PHE A 150 10.78 -2.05 -21.93
C PHE A 150 10.58 -3.54 -21.65
N TRP A 151 9.33 -4.00 -21.63
CA TRP A 151 9.01 -5.40 -21.34
C TRP A 151 9.04 -6.31 -22.59
N GLU A 152 9.04 -5.76 -23.80
CA GLU A 152 9.00 -6.52 -25.04
C GLU A 152 10.21 -7.47 -25.15
N GLY A 153 9.94 -8.75 -25.41
CA GLY A 153 10.98 -9.78 -25.57
C GLY A 153 11.65 -10.26 -24.28
N THR A 154 11.24 -9.75 -23.11
CA THR A 154 11.83 -10.13 -21.82
C THR A 154 11.17 -11.38 -21.22
N ILE A 155 11.92 -12.12 -20.38
CA ILE A 155 11.40 -13.27 -19.63
C ILE A 155 10.14 -12.93 -18.81
N PRO A 156 10.08 -11.83 -18.03
CA PRO A 156 8.88 -11.50 -17.26
C PRO A 156 7.63 -11.28 -18.13
N ARG A 157 7.79 -10.78 -19.37
CA ARG A 157 6.69 -10.57 -20.30
C ARG A 157 6.24 -11.86 -20.99
N ALA A 158 7.18 -12.73 -21.34
CA ALA A 158 6.89 -14.04 -21.92
C ALA A 158 6.31 -15.02 -20.90
N GLY A 159 6.61 -14.79 -19.61
CA GLY A 159 6.26 -15.65 -18.49
C GLY A 159 7.48 -16.46 -18.05
N LEU A 160 7.79 -16.40 -16.75
CA LEU A 160 8.81 -17.25 -16.14
C LEU A 160 8.48 -18.73 -16.36
N GLU A 161 9.41 -19.49 -16.91
CA GLU A 161 9.22 -20.93 -17.09
C GLU A 161 9.37 -21.63 -15.73
N ALA A 162 8.22 -21.92 -15.10
CA ALA A 162 8.12 -22.53 -13.79
C ALA A 162 7.30 -23.84 -13.81
N ARG A 163 7.18 -24.51 -14.96
CA ARG A 163 6.33 -25.72 -15.11
C ARG A 163 7.11 -27.03 -14.94
N GLY A 164 8.35 -26.98 -14.45
CA GLY A 164 9.19 -28.14 -14.18
C GLY A 164 8.82 -28.90 -12.90
N ASN A 165 9.40 -30.08 -12.73
CA ASN A 165 9.37 -30.83 -11.48
C ASN A 165 10.44 -30.29 -10.52
N PHE A 166 10.08 -29.39 -9.61
CA PHE A 166 10.99 -28.81 -8.62
C PHE A 166 11.52 -29.79 -7.55
N THR A 167 11.24 -31.09 -7.65
CA THR A 167 11.99 -32.11 -6.90
C THR A 167 13.24 -32.60 -7.65
N GLU A 168 13.37 -32.31 -8.94
CA GLU A 168 14.52 -32.67 -9.78
C GLU A 168 15.48 -31.49 -9.91
N GLN A 169 16.76 -31.71 -9.61
CA GLN A 169 17.78 -30.65 -9.63
C GLN A 169 17.87 -29.96 -11.01
N ARG A 170 17.72 -30.72 -12.09
CA ARG A 170 17.68 -30.23 -13.46
C ARG A 170 16.68 -29.08 -13.66
N ASP A 171 15.46 -29.25 -13.18
CA ASP A 171 14.39 -28.29 -13.42
C ASP A 171 14.54 -27.08 -12.49
N VAL A 172 15.15 -27.28 -11.32
CA VAL A 172 15.62 -26.21 -10.44
C VAL A 172 16.71 -25.39 -11.12
N ASP A 173 17.73 -26.03 -11.69
CA ASP A 173 18.84 -25.36 -12.38
C ASP A 173 18.33 -24.53 -13.57
N ALA A 174 17.43 -25.11 -14.39
CA ALA A 174 16.81 -24.40 -15.52
C ALA A 174 15.95 -23.20 -15.10
N PHE A 175 15.30 -23.26 -13.93
CA PHE A 175 14.61 -22.10 -13.37
C PHE A 175 15.60 -21.01 -12.94
N TYR A 176 16.69 -21.39 -12.27
CA TYR A 176 17.70 -20.45 -11.80
C TYR A 176 18.54 -19.83 -12.93
N GLU A 177 18.68 -20.48 -14.09
CA GLU A 177 19.32 -19.89 -15.29
C GLU A 177 18.63 -18.59 -15.77
N GLN A 178 17.35 -18.39 -15.45
CA GLN A 178 16.60 -17.17 -15.81
C GLN A 178 16.84 -16.00 -14.84
N VAL A 179 17.40 -16.27 -13.65
CA VAL A 179 17.44 -15.29 -12.55
C VAL A 179 18.35 -14.11 -12.87
N ASP A 180 19.55 -14.35 -13.39
CA ASP A 180 20.52 -13.28 -13.66
C ASP A 180 19.97 -12.24 -14.67
N GLU A 181 19.29 -12.70 -15.72
CA GLU A 181 18.66 -11.82 -16.71
C GLU A 181 17.53 -10.98 -16.08
N VAL A 182 16.68 -11.64 -15.29
CA VAL A 182 15.54 -10.99 -14.62
C VAL A 182 16.02 -10.00 -13.57
N ASP A 183 17.06 -10.32 -12.80
CA ASP A 183 17.62 -9.45 -11.77
C ASP A 183 18.20 -8.17 -12.39
N VAL A 184 18.97 -8.28 -13.47
CA VAL A 184 19.47 -7.10 -14.22
C VAL A 184 18.31 -6.23 -14.70
N LEU A 185 17.26 -6.84 -15.26
CA LEU A 185 16.09 -6.11 -15.75
C LEU A 185 15.33 -5.41 -14.61
N LEU A 186 15.16 -6.06 -13.46
CA LEU A 186 14.49 -5.49 -12.30
C LEU A 186 15.31 -4.36 -11.66
N GLU A 187 16.63 -4.45 -11.66
CA GLU A 187 17.49 -3.34 -11.26
C GLU A 187 17.34 -2.13 -12.20
N GLU A 188 17.30 -2.36 -13.51
CA GLU A 188 17.08 -1.32 -14.50
C GLU A 188 15.71 -0.67 -14.35
N LEU A 189 14.67 -1.47 -14.10
CA LEU A 189 13.35 -0.98 -13.76
C LEU A 189 13.40 -0.09 -12.52
N GLY A 190 14.05 -0.53 -11.44
CA GLY A 190 14.20 0.24 -10.22
C GLY A 190 14.89 1.59 -10.46
N LYS A 191 15.97 1.60 -11.24
CA LYS A 191 16.68 2.83 -11.64
C LYS A 191 15.77 3.78 -12.44
N LYS A 192 14.95 3.24 -13.36
CA LYS A 192 13.95 4.03 -14.11
C LYS A 192 12.88 4.62 -13.20
N CYS A 193 12.32 3.82 -12.30
CA CYS A 193 11.33 4.26 -11.32
C CYS A 193 11.84 5.44 -10.49
N ILE A 194 13.04 5.32 -9.90
CA ILE A 194 13.64 6.40 -9.10
C ILE A 194 14.03 7.60 -9.95
N ALA A 195 14.45 7.41 -11.21
CA ALA A 195 14.73 8.54 -12.10
C ALA A 195 13.46 9.32 -12.48
N TYR A 196 12.32 8.63 -12.66
CA TYR A 196 11.07 9.24 -13.09
C TYR A 196 10.27 9.83 -11.91
N SER A 197 10.21 9.12 -10.78
CA SER A 197 9.50 9.54 -9.56
C SER A 197 10.43 9.54 -8.33
N PRO A 198 11.47 10.41 -8.29
CA PRO A 198 12.55 10.33 -7.30
C PRO A 198 12.09 10.43 -5.85
N ASP A 199 11.04 11.21 -5.58
CA ASP A 199 10.60 11.50 -4.22
C ASP A 199 9.30 10.79 -3.82
N THR A 200 8.80 9.85 -4.62
CA THR A 200 7.51 9.17 -4.35
C THR A 200 7.67 7.83 -3.63
N PHE A 201 8.56 6.95 -4.12
CA PHE A 201 8.55 5.52 -3.75
C PHE A 201 8.81 5.24 -2.27
N GLN A 202 9.53 6.13 -1.57
CA GLN A 202 9.76 6.01 -0.13
C GLN A 202 8.50 6.22 0.73
N TYR A 203 7.42 6.77 0.16
CA TYR A 203 6.22 7.19 0.90
C TYR A 203 4.95 6.40 0.58
N ILE A 204 5.02 5.36 -0.27
CA ILE A 204 3.84 4.62 -0.77
C ILE A 204 3.58 3.27 -0.10
N GLY A 205 4.28 2.97 1.01
CA GLY A 205 4.14 1.70 1.72
C GLY A 205 2.76 1.49 2.37
N THR A 206 2.39 0.23 2.60
CA THR A 206 1.10 -0.17 3.21
C THR A 206 0.81 0.54 4.53
N ALA A 207 1.86 0.74 5.35
CA ALA A 207 1.78 1.45 6.62
C ALA A 207 1.32 2.91 6.49
N ALA A 208 1.65 3.59 5.38
CA ALA A 208 1.16 4.93 5.10
C ALA A 208 -0.30 4.88 4.64
N VAL A 209 -0.64 3.93 3.77
CA VAL A 209 -2.01 3.70 3.27
C VAL A 209 -3.01 3.45 4.41
N VAL A 210 -2.62 2.71 5.45
CA VAL A 210 -3.43 2.51 6.65
C VAL A 210 -3.66 3.81 7.42
N ARG A 211 -2.61 4.62 7.62
CA ARG A 211 -2.75 5.92 8.32
C ARG A 211 -3.63 6.89 7.55
N ASP A 212 -3.51 6.88 6.23
CA ASP A 212 -4.39 7.64 5.35
C ASP A 212 -5.86 7.22 5.52
N MET A 213 -6.14 5.91 5.57
CA MET A 213 -7.48 5.37 5.84
C MET A 213 -8.01 5.81 7.21
N VAL A 214 -7.20 5.72 8.26
CA VAL A 214 -7.56 6.18 9.61
C VAL A 214 -7.88 7.68 9.61
N ALA A 215 -7.08 8.50 8.94
CA ALA A 215 -7.32 9.93 8.85
C ALA A 215 -8.62 10.26 8.10
N MET A 216 -8.94 9.52 7.05
CA MET A 216 -10.23 9.65 6.36
C MET A 216 -11.40 9.26 7.28
N HIS A 217 -11.27 8.16 8.02
CA HIS A 217 -12.29 7.72 8.97
C HIS A 217 -12.51 8.74 10.10
N ASP A 218 -11.44 9.25 10.70
CA ASP A 218 -11.51 10.23 11.79
C ASP A 218 -12.33 11.47 11.38
N ILE A 219 -12.27 11.86 10.11
CA ILE A 219 -13.05 12.98 9.56
C ILE A 219 -14.49 12.59 9.23
N LEU A 220 -14.73 11.40 8.67
CA LEU A 220 -16.06 10.97 8.22
C LEU A 220 -16.96 10.49 9.37
N GLU A 221 -16.39 9.75 10.31
CA GLU A 221 -17.13 9.02 11.33
C GLU A 221 -16.74 9.42 12.76
N GLY A 222 -15.56 10.03 12.93
CA GLY A 222 -15.02 10.43 14.22
C GLY A 222 -14.08 9.38 14.82
N SER A 223 -12.99 9.85 15.43
CA SER A 223 -11.89 9.01 15.93
C SER A 223 -12.22 8.10 17.13
N ASN A 224 -13.45 8.17 17.62
CA ASN A 224 -13.96 7.33 18.71
C ASN A 224 -14.83 6.16 18.21
N LYS A 225 -15.05 6.02 16.90
CA LYS A 225 -15.80 4.92 16.31
C LYS A 225 -14.87 3.83 15.75
N PRO A 226 -15.33 2.56 15.68
CA PRO A 226 -14.61 1.54 14.93
C PRO A 226 -14.58 1.88 13.43
N ILE A 227 -13.57 1.36 12.73
CA ILE A 227 -13.46 1.41 11.27
C ILE A 227 -14.07 0.14 10.70
N ASP A 228 -15.14 0.28 9.90
CA ASP A 228 -15.65 -0.80 9.06
C ASP A 228 -14.83 -0.85 7.76
N PHE A 229 -14.14 -1.96 7.51
CA PHE A 229 -13.24 -2.12 6.37
C PHE A 229 -13.42 -3.48 5.68
N TRP A 230 -13.40 -3.48 4.35
CA TRP A 230 -13.35 -4.69 3.53
C TRP A 230 -12.23 -4.60 2.47
N GLY A 231 -11.22 -5.44 2.64
CA GLY A 231 -10.08 -5.55 1.72
C GLY A 231 -10.12 -6.82 0.89
N MET A 232 -9.94 -6.69 -0.43
CA MET A 232 -9.83 -7.80 -1.38
C MET A 232 -8.39 -7.98 -1.83
N SER A 233 -7.91 -9.22 -2.02
CA SER A 233 -6.53 -9.49 -2.48
C SER A 233 -5.48 -8.76 -1.61
N TYR A 234 -4.57 -7.95 -2.16
CA TYR A 234 -3.67 -7.09 -1.37
C TYR A 234 -4.39 -6.18 -0.35
N GLY A 235 -5.66 -5.82 -0.57
CA GLY A 235 -6.47 -5.10 0.42
C GLY A 235 -6.58 -5.86 1.75
N THR A 236 -6.44 -7.19 1.75
CA THR A 236 -6.32 -7.98 2.99
C THR A 236 -5.06 -7.61 3.78
N MET A 237 -3.94 -7.34 3.11
CA MET A 237 -2.71 -6.86 3.76
C MET A 237 -2.92 -5.48 4.37
N VAL A 238 -3.69 -4.60 3.74
CA VAL A 238 -4.07 -3.30 4.34
C VAL A 238 -4.83 -3.54 5.66
N GLY A 239 -5.78 -4.47 5.68
CA GLY A 239 -6.51 -4.86 6.89
C GLY A 239 -5.61 -5.46 7.98
N ILE A 240 -4.67 -6.34 7.61
CA ILE A 240 -3.71 -6.93 8.55
C ILE A 240 -2.81 -5.85 9.17
N TYR A 241 -2.29 -4.94 8.36
CA TYR A 241 -1.48 -3.81 8.85
C TYR A 241 -2.31 -2.91 9.77
N PHE A 242 -3.57 -2.62 9.41
CA PHE A 242 -4.46 -1.83 10.27
C PHE A 242 -4.62 -2.44 11.66
N CYS A 243 -4.96 -3.73 11.74
CA CYS A 243 -5.08 -4.42 13.02
C CYS A 243 -3.77 -4.42 13.82
N SER A 244 -2.62 -4.60 13.15
CA SER A 244 -1.31 -4.61 13.81
C SER A 244 -0.85 -3.23 14.29
N GLN A 245 -1.16 -2.16 13.55
CA GLN A 245 -0.65 -0.81 13.82
C GLN A 245 -1.50 -0.04 14.82
N ILE A 246 -2.82 -0.29 14.83
CA ILE A 246 -3.79 0.47 15.61
C ILE A 246 -4.38 -0.37 16.75
N GLY A 247 -4.42 -1.70 16.59
CA GLY A 247 -5.01 -2.62 17.58
C GLY A 247 -4.25 -2.74 18.90
N SER A 248 -3.02 -2.21 19.01
CA SER A 248 -2.27 -2.17 20.28
C SER A 248 -2.66 -1.01 21.19
N ASP A 249 -3.48 -0.06 20.73
CA ASP A 249 -3.93 1.12 21.49
C ASP A 249 -5.41 1.01 21.95
N ALA A 250 -6.01 -0.18 21.85
CA ALA A 250 -7.37 -0.49 22.30
C ALA A 250 -7.41 -1.06 23.72
#